data_AF-A0A6C0DXR7-F1
#
_entry.id   AF-A0A6C0DXR7-F1
#
_cell.length_a   1.000
_cell.length_b   1.000
_cell.length_c   1.000
_cell.angle_alpha   90.00
_cell.angle_beta   90.00
_cell.angle_gamma   90.00
#
_symmetry.space_group_name_H-M   'P 1'
#
loop_
_entity.id
_entity.type
_entity.pdbx_description
1 polymer ?
#
loop_
_entity_poly.entity_id
_entity_poly.type
_entity_poly.pdbx_seq_one_letter_code
_entity_poly.pdbx_strand_id
1 'polypeptide(L)'
;MMNDMDKLTMEMFMNKKLYHRFIEKTDPKKYDEQQTYIRNMKKYQEKILSITRQYLENPHLQITTELNQMFSDYCKTCVKYFQVEEGANDPEYTLFDPEHMNEDT
;
A
#
# COMPACT_ATOMS: atom_id res chain seq x y z
N MET A 1 -13.24 28.13 6.53
CA MET A 1 -12.72 26.96 5.78
C MET A 1 -11.51 26.47 6.54
N MET A 2 -11.45 25.17 6.85
CA MET A 2 -10.31 24.58 7.57
C MET A 2 -9.14 24.46 6.60
N ASN A 3 -7.94 24.92 7.00
CA ASN A 3 -6.78 24.94 6.12
C ASN A 3 -6.25 23.52 5.89
N ASP A 4 -5.65 23.27 4.72
CA ASP A 4 -5.07 21.95 4.39
C ASP A 4 -3.98 21.53 5.40
N MET A 5 -3.31 22.50 6.02
CA MET A 5 -2.34 22.29 7.10
C MET A 5 -3.00 21.74 8.38
N ASP A 6 -4.20 22.21 8.72
CA ASP A 6 -4.96 21.70 9.87
C ASP A 6 -5.39 20.25 9.62
N LYS A 7 -5.76 19.92 8.39
CA LYS A 7 -6.13 18.55 7.99
C LYS A 7 -4.93 17.59 8.07
N LEU A 8 -3.76 18.01 7.59
CA LEU A 8 -2.52 17.23 7.66
C LEU A 8 -2.08 16.99 9.11
N THR A 9 -2.14 18.05 9.93
CA THR A 9 -1.84 17.97 11.37
C THR A 9 -2.78 16.97 12.04
N MET A 10 -4.07 17.05 11.75
CA MET A 10 -5.07 16.12 12.26
C MET A 10 -4.83 14.66 11.82
N GLU A 11 -4.36 14.43 10.59
CA GLU A 11 -4.01 13.09 10.09
C GLU A 11 -2.80 12.49 10.81
N MET A 12 -1.83 13.32 11.18
CA MET A 12 -0.63 12.88 11.91
C MET A 12 -0.87 12.65 13.41
N PHE A 13 -1.70 13.49 14.05
CA PHE A 13 -1.86 13.49 15.51
C PHE A 13 -3.11 12.75 16.02
N MET A 14 -4.16 12.56 15.21
CA MET A 14 -5.34 11.83 15.66
C MET A 14 -5.23 10.31 15.43
N ASN A 15 -5.76 9.53 16.37
CA ASN A 15 -5.97 8.11 16.18
C ASN A 15 -6.87 7.87 14.94
N LYS A 16 -6.58 6.84 14.13
CA LYS A 16 -7.37 6.45 12.95
C LYS A 16 -8.88 6.46 13.20
N LYS A 17 -9.36 6.03 14.37
CA LYS A 17 -10.80 6.05 14.72
C LYS A 17 -11.37 7.47 14.87
N LEU A 18 -10.60 8.39 15.47
CA LEU A 18 -11.00 9.78 15.67
C LEU A 18 -10.93 10.55 14.35
N TYR A 19 -9.89 10.30 13.56
CA TYR A 19 -9.78 10.82 12.20
C TYR A 19 -10.95 10.36 11.33
N HIS A 20 -11.36 9.08 11.40
CA HIS A 20 -12.51 8.56 10.66
C HIS A 20 -13.81 9.31 10.99
N ARG A 21 -14.10 9.53 12.28
CA ARG A 21 -15.26 10.33 12.73
C ARG A 21 -15.16 11.80 12.32
N PHE A 22 -13.95 12.34 12.25
CA PHE A 22 -13.72 13.70 11.82
C PHE A 22 -13.99 13.86 10.31
N ILE A 23 -13.54 12.91 9.48
CA ILE A 23 -13.83 12.90 8.05
C ILE A 23 -15.33 12.68 7.79
N GLU A 24 -15.99 11.82 8.56
CA GLU A 24 -17.46 11.65 8.51
C GLU A 24 -18.21 12.98 8.74
N LYS A 25 -17.72 13.83 9.65
CA LYS A 25 -18.32 15.14 9.94
C LYS A 25 -17.93 16.24 8.96
N THR A 26 -16.71 16.19 8.42
CA THR A 26 -16.12 17.27 7.62
C THR A 26 -16.38 17.08 6.13
N ASP A 27 -16.37 15.84 5.64
CA ASP A 27 -16.65 15.47 4.24
C ASP A 27 -17.36 14.10 4.17
N PRO A 28 -18.69 14.09 4.35
CA PRO A 28 -19.49 12.87 4.34
C PRO A 28 -19.42 12.13 2.99
N LYS A 29 -19.16 12.86 1.88
CA LYS A 29 -19.05 12.26 0.54
C LYS A 29 -17.79 11.42 0.41
N LYS A 30 -16.62 11.96 0.78
CA LYS A 30 -15.37 11.18 0.76
C LYS A 30 -15.41 9.99 1.71
N TYR A 31 -16.07 10.17 2.86
CA TYR A 31 -16.30 9.07 3.79
C TYR A 31 -17.12 7.94 3.15
N ASP A 32 -18.22 8.26 2.48
CA ASP A 32 -19.07 7.27 1.82
C ASP A 32 -18.38 6.60 0.62
N GLU A 33 -17.57 7.33 -0.14
CA GLU A 33 -16.73 6.77 -1.21
C GLU A 33 -15.71 5.76 -0.65
N GLN A 34 -15.02 6.11 0.44
CA GLN A 34 -14.08 5.19 1.11
C GLN A 34 -14.79 3.95 1.67
N GLN A 35 -15.95 4.12 2.32
CA GLN A 35 -16.73 3.00 2.82
C GLN A 35 -17.26 2.11 1.69
N THR A 36 -17.67 2.71 0.58
CA THR A 36 -18.11 1.99 -0.62
C THR A 36 -16.96 1.21 -1.24
N TYR A 37 -15.77 1.79 -1.34
CA TYR A 37 -14.56 1.09 -1.76
C TYR A 37 -14.26 -0.11 -0.86
N ILE A 38 -14.24 0.08 0.47
CA ILE A 38 -13.99 -1.01 1.43
C ILE A 38 -15.05 -2.10 1.31
N ARG A 39 -16.32 -1.73 1.16
CA ARG A 39 -17.44 -2.66 0.98
C ARG A 39 -17.30 -3.45 -0.32
N ASN A 40 -16.94 -2.80 -1.42
CA ASN A 40 -16.73 -3.46 -2.71
C ASN A 40 -15.51 -4.39 -2.65
N MET A 41 -14.43 -3.97 -1.99
CA MET A 41 -13.25 -4.79 -1.77
C MET A 41 -13.60 -6.07 -0.99
N LYS A 42 -14.40 -5.96 0.08
CA LYS A 42 -14.90 -7.13 0.82
C LYS A 42 -15.83 -8.00 -0.03
N LYS A 43 -16.75 -7.39 -0.79
CA LYS A 43 -17.69 -8.11 -1.67
C LYS A 43 -16.97 -8.91 -2.76
N TYR A 44 -15.89 -8.38 -3.32
CA TYR A 44 -15.14 -9.01 -4.40
C TYR A 44 -13.87 -9.72 -3.91
N GLN A 45 -13.65 -9.84 -2.60
CA GLN A 45 -12.43 -10.40 -2.02
C GLN A 45 -12.07 -11.76 -2.59
N GLU A 46 -13.02 -12.70 -2.63
CA GLU A 46 -12.79 -14.04 -3.17
C GLU A 46 -12.42 -14.03 -4.66
N LYS A 47 -13.05 -13.14 -5.44
CA LYS A 47 -12.77 -12.99 -6.87
C LYS A 47 -11.38 -12.39 -7.09
N ILE A 48 -10.99 -11.40 -6.30
CA ILE A 48 -9.65 -10.79 -6.33
C ILE A 48 -8.60 -11.87 -6.02
N LEU A 49 -8.81 -12.65 -4.94
CA LEU A 49 -7.90 -13.74 -4.58
C LEU A 49 -7.79 -14.81 -5.68
N SER A 50 -8.92 -15.18 -6.30
CA SER A 50 -8.93 -16.13 -7.42
C SER A 50 -8.13 -15.60 -8.61
N ILE A 51 -8.32 -14.34 -8.98
CA ILE A 51 -7.57 -13.70 -10.06
C ILE A 51 -6.08 -13.67 -9.73
N THR A 52 -5.71 -13.26 -8.51
CA THR A 52 -4.31 -13.25 -8.05
C THR A 52 -3.68 -14.63 -8.12
N ARG A 53 -4.39 -15.69 -7.70
CA ARG A 53 -3.89 -17.08 -7.84
C ARG A 53 -3.67 -17.46 -9.28
N GLN A 54 -4.62 -17.17 -10.16
CA GLN A 54 -4.50 -17.46 -11.58
C GLN A 54 -3.31 -16.73 -12.22
N TYR A 55 -3.02 -15.50 -11.80
CA TYR A 55 -1.83 -14.77 -12.24
C TYR A 55 -0.51 -15.38 -11.75
N LEU A 56 -0.48 -15.90 -10.52
CA LEU A 56 0.69 -16.58 -9.98
C LEU A 56 0.93 -17.94 -10.65
N GLU A 57 -0.14 -18.67 -10.95
CA GLU A 57 -0.09 -19.98 -11.63
C GLU A 57 0.24 -19.84 -13.12
N ASN A 58 -0.25 -18.77 -13.77
CA ASN A 58 -0.02 -18.50 -15.19
C ASN A 58 0.49 -17.08 -15.42
N PRO A 59 1.82 -16.87 -15.51
CA PRO A 59 2.43 -15.57 -15.78
C PRO A 59 2.04 -14.94 -17.12
N HIS A 60 1.51 -15.74 -18.05
CA HIS A 60 1.05 -15.31 -19.37
C HIS A 60 -0.45 -15.02 -19.44
N LEU A 61 -1.20 -15.22 -18.34
CA LEU A 61 -2.62 -14.92 -18.32
C LEU A 61 -2.81 -13.41 -18.47
N GLN A 62 -3.54 -13.00 -19.50
CA GLN A 62 -3.91 -11.60 -19.71
C GLN A 62 -5.40 -11.41 -19.46
N ILE A 63 -5.75 -10.80 -18.34
CA ILE A 63 -7.13 -10.38 -18.06
C ILE A 63 -7.35 -8.96 -18.59
N THR A 64 -6.53 -8.00 -18.14
CA THR A 64 -6.44 -6.66 -18.73
C THR A 64 -5.00 -6.18 -18.69
N THR A 65 -4.59 -5.34 -19.64
CA THR A 65 -3.23 -4.79 -19.71
C THR A 65 -2.85 -4.02 -18.45
N GLU A 66 -3.79 -3.26 -17.90
CA GLU A 66 -3.60 -2.48 -16.67
C GLU A 66 -3.39 -3.37 -15.44
N LEU A 67 -4.23 -4.40 -15.27
CA LEU A 67 -4.07 -5.35 -14.16
C LEU A 67 -2.76 -6.13 -14.26
N ASN A 68 -2.34 -6.52 -15.47
CA ASN A 68 -1.06 -7.22 -15.66
C ASN A 68 0.14 -6.37 -15.20
N GLN A 69 0.18 -5.10 -15.61
CA GLN A 69 1.26 -4.18 -15.27
C GLN A 69 1.31 -3.96 -13.75
N MET A 70 0.17 -3.61 -13.16
CA MET A 70 0.06 -3.40 -11.72
C MET A 70 0.40 -4.66 -10.91
N PHE A 71 -0.03 -5.83 -11.37
CA PHE A 71 0.26 -7.10 -10.72
C PHE A 71 1.74 -7.46 -10.81
N SER A 72 2.38 -7.28 -11.97
CA SER A 72 3.81 -7.49 -12.14
C SER A 72 4.62 -6.62 -11.18
N ASP A 73 4.29 -5.33 -11.08
CA ASP A 73 5.03 -4.41 -10.22
C ASP A 73 4.77 -4.68 -8.73
N TYR A 74 3.54 -5.08 -8.37
CA TYR A 74 3.22 -5.60 -7.05
C TYR A 74 4.08 -6.83 -6.72
N CYS A 75 4.14 -7.84 -7.60
CA CYS A 75 4.96 -9.03 -7.40
C CYS A 75 6.45 -8.71 -7.27
N LYS A 76 7.02 -7.84 -8.11
CA LYS A 76 8.41 -7.40 -7.97
C LYS A 76 8.67 -6.76 -6.60
N THR A 77 7.72 -5.96 -6.12
CA THR A 77 7.84 -5.30 -4.82
C THR A 77 7.74 -6.29 -3.68
N CYS A 78 6.82 -7.26 -3.75
CA CYS A 78 6.73 -8.36 -2.80
C CYS A 78 8.01 -9.19 -2.76
N VAL A 79 8.55 -9.57 -3.93
CA VAL A 79 9.81 -10.32 -4.02
C VAL A 79 10.97 -9.52 -3.42
N LYS A 80 11.08 -8.23 -3.75
CA LYS A 80 12.10 -7.36 -3.14
C LYS A 80 11.97 -7.27 -1.63
N TYR A 81 10.74 -7.15 -1.12
CA TYR A 81 10.48 -7.13 0.32
C TYR A 81 10.90 -8.45 0.99
N PHE A 82 10.51 -9.59 0.42
CA PHE A 82 10.91 -10.90 0.94
C PHE A 82 12.42 -11.12 0.86
N GLN A 83 13.09 -10.67 -0.20
CA GLN A 83 14.55 -10.73 -0.32
C GLN A 83 15.26 -9.88 0.73
N VAL A 84 14.72 -8.70 1.04
CA VAL A 84 15.24 -7.85 2.12
C VAL A 84 14.97 -8.49 3.49
N GLU A 85 13.81 -9.12 3.69
CA GLU A 85 13.49 -9.82 4.95
C GLU A 85 14.35 -11.08 5.15
N GLU A 86 14.58 -11.86 4.10
CA GLU A 86 15.47 -13.02 4.10
C GLU A 86 16.93 -12.58 4.27
N GLY A 87 17.37 -11.55 3.53
CA GLY A 87 18.70 -10.97 3.63
C GLY A 87 18.96 -10.28 4.98
N ALA A 88 17.96 -9.65 5.61
CA ALA A 88 18.11 -9.07 6.94
C ALA A 88 18.25 -10.12 8.05
N ASN A 89 17.85 -11.37 7.80
CA ASN A 89 18.15 -12.51 8.66
C ASN A 89 19.54 -13.11 8.37
N ASP A 90 20.22 -12.65 7.32
CA ASP A 90 21.63 -12.91 7.04
C ASP A 90 22.48 -11.77 7.63
N PRO A 91 23.40 -12.05 8.58
CA PRO A 91 24.19 -11.01 9.26
C PRO A 91 25.10 -10.15 8.35
N GLU A 92 25.16 -10.44 7.04
CA GLU A 92 26.01 -9.73 6.08
C GLU A 92 25.31 -8.55 5.36
N TYR A 93 24.01 -8.34 5.55
CA TYR A 93 23.21 -7.30 4.87
C TYR A 93 22.98 -6.01 5.67
N THR A 94 23.81 -5.71 6.67
CA THR A 94 23.82 -4.41 7.40
C THR A 94 24.59 -3.30 6.66
N LEU A 95 24.70 -3.36 5.32
CA LEU A 95 25.61 -2.48 4.56
C LEU A 95 24.94 -1.52 3.56
N PHE A 96 23.63 -1.31 3.67
CA PHE A 96 22.99 -0.14 3.05
C PHE A 96 22.39 0.77 4.12
N ASP A 97 23.27 1.26 4.99
CA ASP A 97 23.02 2.47 5.76
C ASP A 97 23.46 3.67 4.90
N PRO A 98 22.54 4.52 4.40
CA PRO A 98 22.89 5.63 3.51
C PRO A 98 23.75 6.72 4.16
N GLU A 99 24.02 6.62 5.47
CA GLU A 99 24.69 7.68 6.24
C GLU A 99 26.24 7.64 6.19
N HIS A 100 26.88 6.65 5.55
CA HIS A 100 28.36 6.57 5.50
C HIS A 100 29.00 7.01 4.16
N MET A 101 28.30 7.77 3.31
CA MET A 101 28.87 8.33 2.07
C MET A 101 29.25 9.82 2.18
N ASN A 102 29.63 10.30 3.36
CA ASN A 102 30.18 11.66 3.52
C ASN A 102 31.34 11.70 4.52
N GLU A 103 32.39 10.92 4.29
CA GLU A 103 33.71 11.19 4.88
C GLU A 103 34.75 10.57 3.94
N ASP A 104 35.07 11.33 2.88
CA ASP A 104 36.40 11.40 2.25
C ASP A 104 36.30 12.21 0.95
N THR A 105 36.44 13.53 1.05
CA THR A 105 37.35 14.37 0.23
C THR A 105 37.34 15.79 0.80
#